data_AF-A0A819Z6B7-F1
#
_entry.id   AF-A0A819Z6B7-F1
#
_cell.length_a   1.000
_cell.length_b   1.000
_cell.length_c   1.000
_cell.angle_alpha   90.00
_cell.angle_beta   90.00
_cell.angle_gamma   90.00
#
_symmetry.space_group_name_H-M   'P 1'
#
loop_
_entity.id
_entity.type
_entity.pdbx_description
1 polymer ?
#
loop_
_entity_poly.entity_id
_entity_poly.type
_entity_poly.pdbx_seq_one_letter_code
_entity_poly.pdbx_strand_id
1 'polypeptide(L)'
;MQHFQETFYTLATTVIRKKLLNNIATGGSSESDVWSTDDDINNDDNINNDDNINNDDDSISLHDYSDDNSVQSIEKTEDRTHESLDTNQLTEEAQFSENVVSLDDVQLTESDFLSNVKNENESSDAHHNIEIEEIAVHNDEKSSNEIKVINYNKISKRIVHDFLTAGHALIYDQLKNSTDKFDDYVMTRIPNMIFSGKTNTFTVSITGLDEHHKTFKGILKGLTDLSLMAENAQQFYQQYISRKVSSVQRALKQVRSETQNWKQYSQFLLDLCKQKVIDDPNLFNNFIEQKVTELCVSIISDSLISPSAEIRKYTKNFIEENTFENQIELMKHQAFDQFITQNISFQKSKPHKVPTMESTETFNKFIEKIKNSFQTEQIYVGYEAKHFSLIAHLLERLMIYYSCFIVRLPLFESSTELLDQIEKNNVLTIATWTGSGKSTLLPALLIAEGYDKVIVTQPRRLLCNLISRRVNETITTDMNPDSEKLAGWAVSGAEENPHAKILF
;
A
#
# COMPACT_ATOMS: atom_id res chain seq x y z
N MET A 1 -25.38 -3.64 -3.32
CA MET A 1 -23.94 -3.33 -3.46
C MET A 1 -23.07 -4.43 -2.85
N GLN A 2 -23.30 -4.84 -1.59
CA GLN A 2 -22.67 -6.04 -0.99
C GLN A 2 -22.85 -7.31 -1.82
N HIS A 3 -24.06 -7.58 -2.30
CA HIS A 3 -24.34 -8.76 -3.13
C HIS A 3 -23.54 -8.77 -4.46
N PHE A 4 -23.19 -7.59 -5.00
CA PHE A 4 -22.40 -7.47 -6.22
C PHE A 4 -20.90 -7.71 -5.97
N GLN A 5 -20.41 -7.27 -4.80
CA GLN A 5 -19.03 -7.55 -4.36
C GLN A 5 -18.82 -9.05 -4.10
N GLU A 6 -19.78 -9.72 -3.46
CA GLU A 6 -19.71 -11.18 -3.24
C GLU A 6 -19.74 -11.97 -4.55
N THR A 7 -20.57 -11.55 -5.51
CA THR A 7 -20.67 -12.22 -6.82
C THR A 7 -19.38 -12.04 -7.63
N PHE A 8 -18.77 -10.84 -7.58
CA PHE A 8 -17.51 -10.58 -8.28
C PHE A 8 -16.34 -11.34 -7.67
N TYR A 9 -16.25 -11.41 -6.34
CA TYR A 9 -15.20 -12.16 -5.64
C TYR A 9 -15.30 -13.67 -5.89
N THR A 10 -16.52 -14.21 -5.94
CA THR A 10 -16.80 -15.62 -6.27
C THR A 10 -16.42 -15.95 -7.73
N LEU A 11 -16.70 -15.03 -8.66
CA LEU A 11 -16.34 -15.22 -10.07
C LEU A 11 -14.83 -15.19 -10.28
N ALA A 12 -14.13 -14.24 -9.63
CA ALA A 12 -12.67 -14.10 -9.71
C ALA A 12 -11.94 -15.32 -9.14
N THR A 13 -12.36 -15.80 -7.96
CA THR A 13 -11.79 -17.02 -7.35
C THR A 13 -12.05 -18.27 -8.18
N THR A 14 -13.22 -18.38 -8.83
CA THR A 14 -13.53 -19.51 -9.73
C THR A 14 -12.67 -19.51 -10.99
N VAL A 15 -12.41 -18.35 -11.58
CA VAL A 15 -11.54 -18.21 -12.77
C VAL A 15 -10.08 -18.55 -12.45
N ILE A 16 -9.57 -18.06 -11.31
CA ILE A 16 -8.20 -18.36 -10.85
C ILE A 16 -8.04 -19.85 -10.56
N ARG A 17 -9.03 -20.49 -9.91
CA ARG A 17 -9.02 -21.92 -9.62
C ARG A 17 -9.06 -22.77 -10.90
N LYS A 18 -9.83 -22.37 -11.92
CA LYS A 18 -9.83 -23.04 -13.24
C LYS A 18 -8.49 -22.93 -13.96
N LYS A 19 -7.83 -21.76 -13.91
CA LYS A 19 -6.50 -21.57 -14.51
C LYS A 19 -5.43 -22.44 -13.81
N LEU A 20 -5.45 -22.50 -12.48
CA LEU A 20 -4.53 -23.34 -11.71
C LEU A 20 -4.74 -24.83 -11.98
N LEU A 21 -5.99 -25.29 -12.05
CA LEU A 21 -6.29 -26.69 -12.36
C LEU A 21 -5.93 -27.07 -13.81
N ASN A 22 -6.09 -26.16 -14.77
CA ASN A 22 -5.66 -26.41 -16.16
C ASN A 22 -4.13 -26.47 -16.30
N ASN A 23 -3.37 -25.69 -15.53
CA ASN A 23 -1.90 -25.75 -15.55
C ASN A 23 -1.35 -27.03 -14.88
N ILE A 24 -2.10 -27.62 -13.95
CA ILE A 24 -1.74 -28.90 -13.34
C ILE A 24 -2.09 -30.07 -14.29
N ALA A 25 -3.11 -29.92 -15.14
CA ALA A 25 -3.55 -30.95 -16.07
C ALA A 25 -2.67 -31.09 -17.33
N THR A 26 -1.85 -30.10 -17.66
CA THR A 26 -1.05 -30.08 -18.92
C THR A 26 0.45 -30.32 -18.71
N GLY A 27 0.91 -30.58 -17.49
CA GLY A 27 2.31 -30.87 -17.19
C GLY A 27 2.64 -32.37 -17.31
N GLY A 28 2.89 -32.86 -18.53
CA GLY A 28 3.44 -34.21 -18.70
C GLY A 28 3.49 -34.73 -20.13
N SER A 29 4.52 -34.36 -20.89
CA SER A 29 5.34 -35.31 -21.69
C SER A 29 6.37 -34.55 -22.50
N SER A 30 7.63 -34.92 -22.25
CA SER A 30 8.77 -34.71 -23.13
C SER A 30 8.67 -35.67 -24.31
N GLU A 31 8.79 -35.18 -25.54
CA GLU A 31 9.39 -35.96 -26.62
C GLU A 31 9.87 -35.06 -27.77
N SER A 32 11.05 -35.44 -28.26
CA SER A 32 11.84 -34.90 -29.36
C SER A 32 11.28 -35.30 -30.73
N ASP A 33 11.61 -34.51 -31.76
CA ASP A 33 11.92 -34.86 -33.17
C ASP A 33 11.30 -33.86 -34.18
N VAL A 34 12.09 -33.07 -34.93
CA VAL A 34 12.82 -33.35 -36.21
C VAL A 34 11.94 -33.10 -37.46
N TRP A 35 12.38 -32.10 -38.27
CA TRP A 35 12.12 -31.86 -39.72
C TRP A 35 10.69 -31.42 -40.13
N SER A 36 10.42 -30.62 -41.16
CA SER A 36 11.18 -30.14 -42.33
C SER A 36 10.65 -28.78 -42.81
N THR A 37 11.41 -28.20 -43.72
CA THR A 37 11.14 -27.04 -44.58
C THR A 37 10.12 -27.32 -45.70
N ASP A 38 9.75 -26.23 -46.37
CA ASP A 38 9.23 -26.08 -47.75
C ASP A 38 7.71 -26.32 -47.96
N ASP A 39 6.95 -25.28 -48.32
CA ASP A 39 6.77 -24.89 -49.73
C ASP A 39 5.80 -23.71 -49.92
N ASP A 40 6.12 -22.94 -50.95
CA ASP A 40 5.45 -21.85 -51.64
C ASP A 40 3.93 -21.98 -51.89
N ILE A 41 3.26 -20.83 -52.14
CA ILE A 41 2.56 -20.55 -53.41
C ILE A 41 2.06 -19.08 -53.46
N ASN A 42 2.40 -18.44 -54.57
CA ASN A 42 1.99 -17.12 -55.07
C ASN A 42 0.51 -17.06 -55.52
N ASN A 43 0.02 -15.82 -55.62
CA ASN A 43 -0.70 -15.18 -56.76
C ASN A 43 -1.79 -14.24 -56.20
N ASP A 44 -1.63 -12.93 -56.39
CA ASP A 44 -2.08 -12.16 -57.57
C ASP A 44 -3.60 -12.20 -57.74
N ASP A 45 -4.26 -11.05 -57.53
CA ASP A 45 -4.94 -10.38 -58.63
C ASP A 45 -5.40 -8.95 -58.27
N ASN A 46 -5.04 -8.05 -59.20
CA ASN A 46 -5.60 -6.73 -59.47
C ASN A 46 -7.12 -6.79 -59.65
N ILE A 47 -7.81 -5.66 -59.44
CA ILE A 47 -8.80 -5.08 -60.38
C ILE A 47 -9.14 -3.63 -59.95
N ASN A 48 -8.95 -2.72 -60.91
CA ASN A 48 -9.44 -1.34 -60.95
C ASN A 48 -10.98 -1.26 -60.99
N ASN A 49 -11.56 -0.13 -60.56
CA ASN A 49 -12.39 0.72 -61.43
C ASN A 49 -12.94 1.94 -60.66
N ASP A 50 -12.46 3.11 -61.08
CA ASP A 50 -13.22 4.26 -61.59
C ASP A 50 -14.72 4.41 -61.24
N ASP A 51 -15.04 5.63 -60.78
CA ASP A 51 -15.95 6.61 -61.39
C ASP A 51 -17.02 7.27 -60.50
N ASN A 52 -17.03 8.60 -60.65
CA ASN A 52 -18.16 9.52 -60.70
C ASN A 52 -18.75 10.20 -59.44
N ILE A 53 -18.42 11.49 -59.34
CA ILE A 53 -19.31 12.67 -59.50
C ILE A 53 -20.69 12.60 -58.80
N ASN A 54 -20.90 13.48 -57.80
CA ASN A 54 -21.91 14.54 -57.90
C ASN A 54 -21.71 15.62 -56.83
N ASN A 55 -21.77 16.87 -57.31
CA ASN A 55 -22.03 18.07 -56.53
C ASN A 55 -23.43 18.00 -55.95
N ASP A 56 -23.65 18.58 -54.78
CA ASP A 56 -24.88 19.32 -54.52
C ASP A 56 -24.59 20.44 -53.51
N ASP A 57 -24.97 21.64 -53.96
CA ASP A 57 -25.07 22.89 -53.23
C ASP A 57 -26.11 22.79 -52.11
N ASP A 58 -25.79 23.30 -50.92
CA ASP A 58 -26.83 23.75 -49.99
C ASP A 58 -26.44 25.08 -49.36
N SER A 59 -27.00 26.13 -49.97
CA SER A 59 -27.09 27.49 -49.45
C SER A 59 -28.04 27.52 -48.24
N ILE A 60 -27.49 27.74 -47.04
CA ILE A 60 -28.30 28.03 -45.84
C ILE A 60 -28.38 29.55 -45.65
N SER A 61 -29.63 30.00 -45.62
CA SER A 61 -30.09 31.37 -45.48
C SER A 61 -29.76 31.99 -44.11
N LEU A 62 -29.40 33.27 -44.16
CA LEU A 62 -29.39 34.18 -43.02
C LEU A 62 -30.80 34.32 -42.44
N HIS A 63 -30.93 34.16 -41.13
CA HIS A 63 -32.06 34.66 -40.37
C HIS A 63 -31.57 35.75 -39.42
N ASP A 64 -32.10 36.95 -39.66
CA ASP A 64 -32.06 38.11 -38.80
C ASP A 64 -32.63 37.76 -37.42
N TYR A 65 -31.84 37.99 -36.37
CA TYR A 65 -32.36 38.19 -35.03
C TYR A 65 -32.16 39.66 -34.66
N SER A 66 -33.28 40.38 -34.74
CA SER A 66 -33.48 41.73 -34.27
C SER A 66 -33.35 41.82 -32.74
N ASP A 67 -32.74 42.92 -32.33
CA ASP A 67 -32.68 43.46 -30.98
C ASP A 67 -34.04 43.45 -30.27
N ASP A 68 -34.04 43.10 -28.98
CA ASP A 68 -34.99 43.67 -28.04
C ASP A 68 -34.33 43.91 -26.67
N ASN A 69 -33.99 45.18 -26.47
CA ASN A 69 -33.66 45.78 -25.18
C ASN A 69 -34.93 45.88 -24.35
N SER A 70 -34.95 45.29 -23.16
CA SER A 70 -35.78 45.80 -22.06
C SER A 70 -34.97 45.90 -20.79
N VAL A 71 -34.57 47.14 -20.53
CA VAL A 71 -34.03 47.66 -19.29
C VAL A 71 -35.13 47.59 -18.23
N GLN A 72 -34.91 46.86 -17.14
CA GLN A 72 -35.59 47.09 -15.87
C GLN A 72 -34.55 47.39 -14.79
N SER A 73 -34.44 48.69 -14.53
CA SER A 73 -33.83 49.30 -13.36
C SER A 73 -34.56 48.86 -12.08
N ILE A 74 -33.83 48.18 -11.19
CA ILE A 74 -34.21 48.03 -9.78
C ILE A 74 -33.14 48.76 -8.97
N GLU A 75 -33.50 49.98 -8.54
CA GLU A 75 -32.86 50.66 -7.42
C GLU A 75 -33.10 49.85 -6.15
N LYS A 76 -32.02 49.41 -5.50
CA LYS A 76 -32.00 49.16 -4.06
C LYS A 76 -30.77 49.81 -3.47
N THR A 77 -31.02 50.93 -2.83
CA THR A 77 -30.20 51.60 -1.83
C THR A 77 -29.99 50.66 -0.64
N GLU A 78 -28.74 50.28 -0.36
CA GLU A 78 -28.34 49.86 0.98
C GLU A 78 -27.01 50.55 1.34
N ASP A 79 -27.14 51.50 2.27
CA ASP A 79 -26.07 52.07 3.08
C ASP A 79 -25.26 50.95 3.75
N ARG A 80 -23.95 50.92 3.52
CA ARG A 80 -23.01 50.34 4.48
C ARG A 80 -21.80 51.26 4.64
N THR A 81 -21.73 51.77 5.86
CA THR A 81 -20.66 52.51 6.51
C THR A 81 -19.30 51.82 6.32
N HIS A 82 -18.34 52.60 5.82
CA HIS A 82 -16.92 52.29 5.87
C HIS A 82 -16.44 52.26 7.32
N GLU A 83 -15.97 51.09 7.76
CA GLU A 83 -15.13 50.97 8.96
C GLU A 83 -13.72 50.65 8.47
N SER A 84 -12.82 51.61 8.65
CA SER A 84 -11.39 51.53 8.40
C SER A 84 -10.75 50.63 9.45
N LEU A 85 -10.11 49.54 9.00
CA LEU A 85 -9.17 48.79 9.84
C LEU A 85 -7.78 48.88 9.23
N ASP A 86 -6.90 49.47 10.03
CA ASP A 86 -5.47 49.61 9.85
C ASP A 86 -4.80 48.25 9.58
N THR A 87 -4.11 48.15 8.45
CA THR A 87 -3.12 47.10 8.18
C THR A 87 -1.72 47.66 8.36
N ASN A 88 -1.25 47.62 9.59
CA ASN A 88 0.18 47.61 9.91
C ASN A 88 0.49 46.26 10.54
N GLN A 89 1.23 45.39 9.84
CA GLN A 89 2.39 44.68 10.38
C GLN A 89 2.90 43.53 9.48
N LEU A 90 4.23 43.58 9.29
CA LEU A 90 5.17 42.46 9.18
C LEU A 90 5.33 41.75 7.82
N THR A 91 6.20 42.35 7.02
CA THR A 91 7.18 41.64 6.19
C THR A 91 8.23 40.97 7.08
N GLU A 92 8.21 39.65 7.19
CA GLU A 92 9.38 38.85 7.58
C GLU A 92 9.61 37.79 6.49
N GLU A 93 10.63 38.04 5.68
CA GLU A 93 11.25 37.06 4.79
C GLU A 93 11.97 36.01 5.65
N ALA A 94 11.40 34.82 5.74
CA ALA A 94 12.07 33.68 6.34
C ALA A 94 13.10 33.09 5.35
N GLN A 95 14.37 33.40 5.59
CA GLN A 95 15.49 32.62 5.09
C GLN A 95 15.36 31.18 5.61
N PHE A 96 15.15 30.24 4.70
CA PHE A 96 15.23 28.80 4.97
C PHE A 96 16.70 28.45 5.31
N SER A 97 17.02 28.40 6.60
CA SER A 97 18.18 27.66 7.09
C SER A 97 17.77 26.21 7.31
N GLU A 98 18.41 25.30 6.59
CA GLU A 98 18.36 23.86 6.78
C GLU A 98 18.67 23.50 8.24
N ASN A 99 17.62 23.21 9.02
CA ASN A 99 17.72 22.35 10.19
C ASN A 99 16.89 21.11 9.89
N VAL A 100 17.43 20.27 9.02
CA VAL A 100 17.01 18.88 8.92
C VAL A 100 17.49 18.20 10.20
N VAL A 101 16.61 18.11 11.19
CA VAL A 101 16.76 17.11 12.25
C VAL A 101 16.67 15.78 11.51
N SER A 102 17.80 15.09 11.34
CA SER A 102 17.78 13.72 10.88
C SER A 102 16.92 12.94 11.86
N LEU A 103 15.75 12.51 11.40
CA LEU A 103 15.09 11.36 11.99
C LEU A 103 15.98 10.19 11.59
N ASP A 104 17.06 10.01 12.34
CA ASP A 104 17.93 8.87 12.21
C ASP A 104 17.02 7.64 12.18
N ASP A 105 17.23 6.82 11.14
CA ASP A 105 16.80 5.44 11.14
C ASP A 105 17.14 4.89 12.51
N VAL A 106 16.10 4.64 13.32
CA VAL A 106 16.23 3.76 14.46
C VAL A 106 16.52 2.40 13.82
N GLN A 107 17.79 2.16 13.51
CA GLN A 107 18.30 0.83 13.27
C GLN A 107 17.81 0.07 14.49
N LEU A 108 16.91 -0.88 14.27
CA LEU A 108 16.49 -1.80 15.32
C LEU A 108 17.74 -2.54 15.73
N THR A 109 18.37 -2.00 16.75
CA THR A 109 19.65 -2.48 17.21
C THR A 109 19.39 -3.79 17.91
N GLU A 110 20.41 -4.65 17.92
CA GLU A 110 20.38 -5.90 18.68
C GLU A 110 19.93 -5.69 20.15
N SER A 111 20.16 -4.48 20.69
CA SER A 111 19.67 -4.05 22.00
C SER A 111 18.15 -3.94 22.12
N ASP A 112 17.38 -3.60 21.08
CA ASP A 112 15.92 -3.48 21.17
C ASP A 112 15.24 -4.85 21.31
N PHE A 113 15.76 -5.85 20.61
CA PHE A 113 15.31 -7.24 20.78
C PHE A 113 15.69 -7.75 22.18
N LEU A 114 16.90 -7.43 22.63
CA LEU A 114 17.40 -7.85 23.96
C LEU A 114 16.76 -7.09 25.12
N SER A 115 16.34 -5.83 24.96
CA SER A 115 15.70 -5.06 26.03
C SER A 115 14.31 -5.58 26.35
N ASN A 116 13.55 -6.02 25.33
CA ASN A 116 12.28 -6.71 25.56
C ASN A 116 12.52 -8.05 26.28
N VAL A 117 13.52 -8.83 25.84
CA VAL A 117 13.85 -10.12 26.49
C VAL A 117 14.39 -9.94 27.92
N LYS A 118 15.21 -8.93 28.19
CA LYS A 118 15.79 -8.70 29.52
C LYS A 118 14.77 -8.14 30.52
N ASN A 119 13.96 -7.17 30.10
CA ASN A 119 12.91 -6.61 30.97
C ASN A 119 11.85 -7.66 31.32
N GLU A 120 11.59 -8.61 30.41
CA GLU A 120 10.73 -9.75 30.73
C GLU A 120 11.44 -10.79 31.58
N ASN A 121 12.72 -11.14 31.35
CA ASN A 121 13.41 -12.15 32.17
C ASN A 121 13.52 -11.75 33.65
N GLU A 122 13.73 -10.47 33.99
CA GLU A 122 13.73 -10.01 35.39
C GLU A 122 12.32 -10.01 36.03
N SER A 123 11.26 -10.03 35.21
CA SER A 123 9.86 -10.15 35.64
C SER A 123 9.29 -11.57 35.49
N SER A 124 9.95 -12.45 34.74
CA SER A 124 9.50 -13.77 34.27
C SER A 124 10.01 -14.92 35.13
N ASP A 125 11.05 -14.69 35.95
CA ASP A 125 11.50 -15.65 36.96
C ASP A 125 10.38 -16.08 37.93
N ALA A 126 9.29 -15.31 38.01
CA ALA A 126 8.09 -15.64 38.78
C ALA A 126 7.04 -16.52 38.03
N HIS A 127 7.12 -16.69 36.71
CA HIS A 127 5.98 -17.21 35.92
C HIS A 127 6.17 -18.51 35.15
N HIS A 128 7.37 -19.09 35.04
CA HIS A 128 7.57 -20.40 34.38
C HIS A 128 8.43 -21.40 35.17
N ASN A 129 8.33 -21.37 36.50
CA ASN A 129 8.89 -22.45 37.31
C ASN A 129 8.05 -23.73 37.09
N ILE A 130 8.59 -24.64 36.27
CA ILE A 130 8.10 -26.01 36.16
C ILE A 130 8.24 -26.65 37.54
N GLU A 131 7.11 -26.85 38.21
CA GLU A 131 7.09 -27.57 39.48
C GLU A 131 7.31 -29.05 39.22
N ILE A 132 8.45 -29.55 39.68
CA ILE A 132 8.79 -30.97 39.63
C ILE A 132 8.38 -31.57 40.97
N GLU A 133 7.38 -32.45 40.93
CA GLU A 133 6.94 -33.20 42.10
C GLU A 133 7.45 -34.63 41.95
N GLU A 134 8.44 -35.00 42.75
CA GLU A 134 9.05 -36.33 42.74
C GLU A 134 8.27 -37.25 43.68
N ILE A 135 7.56 -38.23 43.12
CA ILE A 135 6.87 -39.26 43.90
C ILE A 135 7.81 -40.46 44.02
N ALA A 136 8.57 -40.50 45.11
CA ALA A 136 9.43 -41.65 45.41
C ALA A 136 8.57 -42.86 45.81
N VAL A 137 8.65 -43.95 45.05
CA VAL A 137 8.11 -45.25 45.46
C VAL A 137 9.17 -45.91 46.32
N HIS A 138 9.11 -45.72 47.64
CA HIS A 138 10.14 -46.19 48.59
C HIS A 138 10.46 -47.68 48.45
N ASN A 139 11.69 -47.99 48.04
CA ASN A 139 12.42 -49.20 48.40
C ASN A 139 13.81 -48.79 48.93
N ASP A 140 14.09 -49.11 50.19
CA ASP A 140 15.39 -48.89 50.82
C ASP A 140 16.47 -49.76 50.14
N GLU A 141 17.29 -49.17 49.25
CA GLU A 141 18.76 -49.30 49.16
C GLU A 141 19.32 -48.64 47.87
N LYS A 142 20.41 -47.87 48.04
CA LYS A 142 21.10 -47.02 47.05
C LYS A 142 21.65 -47.78 45.82
N SER A 143 20.79 -48.13 44.87
CA SER A 143 21.23 -48.51 43.52
C SER A 143 20.81 -47.45 42.51
N SER A 144 21.73 -46.98 41.66
CA SER A 144 21.52 -45.97 40.61
C SER A 144 20.56 -46.41 39.49
N ASN A 145 19.86 -47.53 39.67
CA ASN A 145 19.01 -48.18 38.67
C ASN A 145 17.54 -48.24 39.11
N GLU A 146 17.15 -47.43 40.10
CA GLU A 146 15.76 -47.37 40.54
C GLU A 146 14.88 -46.70 39.49
N ILE A 147 13.78 -47.36 39.13
CA ILE A 147 12.76 -46.82 38.24
C ILE A 147 11.91 -45.84 39.04
N LYS A 148 11.88 -44.58 38.61
CA LYS A 148 11.10 -43.51 39.25
C LYS A 148 9.91 -43.10 38.39
N VAL A 149 8.92 -42.52 39.06
CA VAL A 149 7.81 -41.81 38.40
C VAL A 149 7.90 -40.35 38.80
N ILE A 150 8.24 -39.49 37.85
CA ILE A 150 8.33 -38.03 38.07
C ILE A 150 7.18 -37.34 37.34
N ASN A 151 6.47 -36.48 38.07
CA ASN A 151 5.42 -35.64 37.54
C ASN A 151 5.96 -34.24 37.25
N TYR A 152 5.94 -33.86 35.98
CA TYR A 152 6.25 -32.52 35.52
C TYR A 152 4.94 -31.73 35.43
N ASN A 153 4.67 -30.92 36.45
CA ASN A 153 3.43 -30.18 36.60
C ASN A 153 3.49 -28.81 35.91
N LYS A 154 2.31 -28.21 35.71
CA LYS A 154 2.13 -26.83 35.21
C LYS A 154 2.72 -26.58 33.82
N ILE A 155 2.80 -27.60 32.97
CA ILE A 155 3.24 -27.43 31.58
C ILE A 155 2.13 -26.74 30.80
N SER A 156 2.47 -25.72 30.01
CA SER A 156 1.48 -24.99 29.22
C SER A 156 0.81 -25.91 28.19
N LYS A 157 -0.50 -25.70 27.97
CA LYS A 157 -1.27 -26.45 26.98
C LYS A 157 -0.63 -26.41 25.58
N ARG A 158 -0.06 -25.26 25.21
CA ARG A 158 0.63 -25.05 23.94
C ARG A 158 1.83 -25.99 23.81
N ILE A 159 2.72 -26.04 24.81
CA ILE A 159 3.90 -26.91 24.79
C ILE A 159 3.50 -28.39 24.67
N VAL A 160 2.46 -28.81 25.38
CA VAL A 160 2.00 -30.20 25.31
C VAL A 160 1.45 -30.57 23.95
N HIS A 161 0.56 -29.77 23.37
CA HIS A 161 -0.06 -30.11 22.08
C HIS A 161 0.90 -29.91 20.92
N ASP A 162 1.58 -28.77 20.87
CA ASP A 162 2.36 -28.35 19.70
C ASP A 162 3.71 -29.06 19.64
N PHE A 163 4.29 -29.42 20.79
CA PHE A 163 5.61 -30.03 20.86
C PHE A 163 5.59 -31.46 21.41
N LEU A 164 5.11 -31.68 22.63
CA LEU A 164 5.27 -33.00 23.27
C LEU A 164 4.42 -34.09 22.64
N THR A 165 3.19 -33.77 22.25
CA THR A 165 2.26 -34.72 21.62
C THR A 165 2.68 -34.96 20.17
N ALA A 166 2.96 -33.89 19.43
CA ALA A 166 3.41 -33.98 18.03
C ALA A 166 4.77 -34.69 17.90
N GLY A 167 5.69 -34.44 18.84
CA GLY A 167 7.03 -35.02 18.90
C GLY A 167 7.14 -36.29 19.74
N HIS A 168 6.03 -36.88 20.19
CA HIS A 168 6.03 -37.99 21.15
C HIS A 168 6.97 -39.14 20.74
N ALA A 169 6.90 -39.56 19.48
CA ALA A 169 7.73 -40.66 18.96
C ALA A 169 9.23 -40.33 19.03
N LEU A 170 9.62 -39.13 18.61
CA LEU A 170 11.02 -38.69 18.64
C LEU A 170 11.54 -38.54 20.07
N ILE A 171 10.71 -38.00 20.97
CA ILE A 171 11.04 -37.88 22.40
C ILE A 171 11.24 -39.27 22.99
N TYR A 172 10.33 -40.20 22.70
CA TYR A 172 10.43 -41.58 23.16
C TYR A 172 11.73 -42.24 22.69
N ASP A 173 12.06 -42.11 21.41
CA ASP A 173 13.29 -42.66 20.84
C ASP A 173 14.54 -42.06 21.47
N GLN A 174 14.57 -40.73 21.67
CA GLN A 174 15.68 -40.06 22.34
C GLN A 174 15.84 -40.54 23.79
N LEU A 175 14.74 -40.64 24.53
CA LEU A 175 14.76 -41.12 25.91
C LEU A 175 15.25 -42.56 25.97
N LYS A 176 14.80 -43.43 25.05
CA LYS A 176 15.26 -44.83 24.97
C LYS A 176 16.76 -44.91 24.68
N ASN A 177 17.28 -44.09 23.77
CA ASN A 177 18.69 -44.07 23.38
C ASN A 177 19.62 -43.42 24.44
N SER A 178 19.07 -42.72 25.43
CA SER A 178 19.89 -42.09 26.49
C SER A 178 20.50 -43.09 27.49
N THR A 179 20.19 -44.39 27.38
CA THR A 179 20.69 -45.43 28.31
C THR A 179 21.34 -46.61 27.58
N ASP A 180 22.65 -46.78 27.76
CA ASP A 180 23.44 -47.78 27.00
C ASP A 180 23.42 -49.21 27.56
N LYS A 181 22.73 -49.49 28.68
CA LYS A 181 23.08 -50.66 29.54
C LYS A 181 21.92 -51.42 30.21
N PHE A 182 20.83 -51.75 29.51
CA PHE A 182 19.76 -52.57 30.12
C PHE A 182 19.33 -53.76 29.28
N ASP A 183 18.92 -54.82 29.98
CA ASP A 183 18.28 -56.01 29.41
C ASP A 183 17.05 -55.62 28.59
N ASP A 184 16.92 -56.20 27.40
CA ASP A 184 15.82 -55.99 26.45
C ASP A 184 14.44 -56.08 27.11
N TYR A 185 14.30 -56.90 28.16
CA TYR A 185 13.04 -57.08 28.87
C TYR A 185 12.54 -55.80 29.56
N VAL A 186 13.44 -55.04 30.22
CA VAL A 186 13.08 -53.82 30.95
C VAL A 186 12.81 -52.67 29.97
N MET A 187 13.56 -52.62 28.87
CA MET A 187 13.43 -51.59 27.82
C MET A 187 12.08 -51.60 27.09
N THR A 188 11.28 -52.68 27.21
CA THR A 188 9.93 -52.72 26.61
C THR A 188 8.91 -51.89 27.38
N ARG A 189 9.18 -51.52 28.64
CA ARG A 189 8.21 -50.83 29.52
C ARG A 189 8.63 -49.43 29.95
N ILE A 190 9.91 -49.09 29.79
CA ILE A 190 10.45 -47.76 30.09
C ILE A 190 11.30 -47.27 28.91
N PRO A 191 11.28 -45.97 28.59
CA PRO A 191 10.51 -44.89 29.24
C PRO A 191 9.00 -45.00 28.93
N ASN A 192 8.13 -44.64 29.88
CA ASN A 192 6.69 -44.48 29.63
C ASN A 192 6.28 -43.04 29.96
N MET A 193 5.47 -42.42 29.11
CA MET A 193 5.06 -41.02 29.23
C MET A 193 3.53 -40.93 29.17
N ILE A 194 2.94 -40.34 30.19
CA ILE A 194 1.48 -40.18 30.33
C ILE A 194 1.16 -38.70 30.47
N PHE A 195 0.21 -38.22 29.65
CA PHE A 195 -0.29 -36.86 29.70
C PHE A 195 -1.60 -36.83 30.49
N SER A 196 -1.68 -35.97 31.50
CA SER A 196 -2.92 -35.70 32.22
C SER A 196 -3.15 -34.19 32.29
N GLY A 197 -4.34 -33.72 31.91
CA GLY A 197 -4.61 -32.29 31.72
C GLY A 197 -5.72 -31.77 32.62
N LYS A 198 -5.54 -30.54 33.12
CA LYS A 198 -6.62 -29.65 33.59
C LYS A 198 -6.69 -28.44 32.62
N THR A 199 -7.79 -27.72 32.61
CA THR A 199 -8.18 -26.70 31.59
C THR A 199 -7.06 -25.99 30.80
N ASN A 200 -6.05 -25.41 31.48
CA ASN A 200 -4.93 -24.69 30.84
C ASN A 200 -3.52 -25.23 31.16
N THR A 201 -3.40 -26.24 32.02
CA THR A 201 -2.11 -26.79 32.44
C THR A 201 -2.13 -28.30 32.42
N PHE A 202 -1.00 -28.88 32.07
CA PHE A 202 -0.82 -30.33 31.96
C PHE A 202 0.23 -30.80 32.96
N THR A 203 0.01 -32.01 33.44
CA THR A 203 0.99 -32.83 34.15
C THR A 203 1.45 -33.93 33.20
N VAL A 204 2.75 -33.97 32.94
CA VAL A 204 3.39 -35.06 32.20
C VAL A 204 4.08 -35.97 33.20
N SER A 205 3.60 -37.20 33.31
CA SER A 205 4.16 -38.23 34.18
C SER A 205 5.11 -39.10 33.36
N ILE A 206 6.37 -39.18 33.77
CA ILE A 206 7.35 -40.08 33.13
C ILE A 206 7.71 -41.18 34.11
N THR A 207 7.69 -42.42 33.63
CA THR A 207 8.23 -43.58 34.33
C THR A 207 9.54 -43.99 33.66
N GLY A 208 10.65 -43.91 34.38
CA GLY A 208 11.98 -44.14 33.81
C GLY A 208 13.12 -44.12 34.82
N LEU A 209 14.36 -44.15 34.31
CA LEU A 209 15.58 -44.00 35.10
C LEU A 209 15.96 -42.52 35.23
N ASP A 210 16.92 -42.21 36.10
CA ASP A 210 17.40 -40.82 36.30
C ASP A 210 17.89 -40.16 35.01
N GLU A 211 18.56 -40.90 34.11
CA GLU A 211 18.99 -40.37 32.81
C GLU A 211 17.82 -40.05 31.87
N HIS A 212 16.72 -40.82 31.91
CA HIS A 212 15.50 -40.48 31.16
C HIS A 212 14.92 -39.14 31.66
N HIS A 213 14.86 -38.95 32.97
CA HIS A 213 14.34 -37.72 33.56
C HIS A 213 15.23 -36.52 33.27
N LYS A 214 16.54 -36.67 33.36
CA LYS A 214 17.52 -35.63 33.01
C LYS A 214 17.40 -35.23 31.54
N THR A 215 17.31 -36.21 30.64
CA THR A 215 17.12 -35.99 29.20
C THR A 215 15.79 -35.30 28.92
N PHE A 216 14.69 -35.78 29.48
CA PHE A 216 13.38 -35.16 29.32
C PHE A 216 13.34 -33.73 29.87
N LYS A 217 13.95 -33.48 31.03
CA LYS A 217 14.03 -32.14 31.61
C LYS A 217 14.80 -31.18 30.70
N GLY A 218 15.87 -31.65 30.04
CA GLY A 218 16.59 -30.90 29.02
C GLY A 218 15.70 -30.56 27.82
N ILE A 219 15.00 -31.55 27.27
CA ILE A 219 14.06 -31.37 26.14
C ILE A 219 12.95 -30.39 26.53
N LEU A 220 12.29 -30.61 27.67
CA LEU A 220 11.18 -29.77 28.13
C LEU A 220 11.63 -28.32 28.33
N LYS A 221 12.82 -28.10 28.92
CA LYS A 221 13.40 -26.76 29.05
C LYS A 221 13.63 -26.14 27.68
N GLY A 222 14.28 -26.85 26.76
CA GLY A 222 14.55 -26.37 25.40
C GLY A 222 13.27 -25.99 24.63
N LEU A 223 12.22 -26.80 24.74
CA LEU A 223 10.92 -26.53 24.12
C LEU A 223 10.21 -25.33 24.76
N THR A 224 10.32 -25.18 26.09
CA THR A 224 9.79 -24.01 26.80
C THR A 224 10.49 -22.73 26.35
N ASP A 225 11.83 -22.76 26.30
CA ASP A 225 12.65 -21.64 25.84
C ASP A 225 12.32 -21.29 24.37
N LEU A 226 12.17 -22.30 23.50
CA LEU A 226 11.79 -22.11 22.11
C LEU A 226 10.40 -21.46 21.96
N SER A 227 9.41 -21.91 22.73
CA SER A 227 8.06 -21.33 22.73
C SER A 227 8.08 -19.86 23.10
N LEU A 228 8.81 -19.51 24.18
CA LEU A 228 8.95 -18.13 24.63
C LEU A 228 9.66 -17.27 23.57
N MET A 229 10.73 -17.78 22.96
CA MET A 229 11.44 -17.06 21.89
C MET A 229 10.56 -16.80 20.67
N ALA A 230 9.70 -17.76 20.31
CA ALA A 230 8.74 -17.60 19.21
C ALA A 230 7.72 -16.50 19.54
N GLU A 231 7.13 -16.51 20.74
CA GLU A 231 6.19 -15.47 21.18
C GLU A 231 6.85 -14.08 21.17
N ASN A 232 8.09 -13.97 21.65
CA ASN A 232 8.82 -12.71 21.65
C ASN A 232 9.13 -12.22 20.24
N ALA A 233 9.46 -13.13 19.31
CA ALA A 233 9.62 -12.78 17.90
C ALA A 233 8.32 -12.26 17.29
N GLN A 234 7.18 -12.90 17.57
CA GLN A 234 5.85 -12.48 17.09
C GLN A 234 5.51 -11.07 17.60
N GLN A 235 5.68 -10.81 18.90
CA GLN A 235 5.46 -9.49 19.48
C GLN A 235 6.41 -8.43 18.91
N PHE A 236 7.69 -8.77 18.74
CA PHE A 236 8.68 -7.89 18.14
C PHE A 236 8.25 -7.47 16.73
N TYR A 237 7.84 -8.41 15.89
CA TYR A 237 7.38 -8.11 14.53
C TYR A 237 6.11 -7.26 14.51
N GLN A 238 5.15 -7.53 15.41
CA GLN A 238 3.94 -6.71 15.55
C GLN A 238 4.28 -5.25 15.92
N GLN A 239 5.20 -5.06 16.87
CA GLN A 239 5.69 -3.72 17.25
C GLN A 239 6.42 -3.05 16.10
N TYR A 240 7.25 -3.79 15.36
CA TYR A 240 7.98 -3.32 14.19
C TYR A 240 7.03 -2.70 13.15
N ILE A 241 6.03 -3.46 12.71
CA ILE A 241 5.05 -2.99 11.72
C ILE A 241 4.25 -1.80 12.26
N SER A 242 3.82 -1.85 13.52
CA SER A 242 3.08 -0.74 14.15
C SER A 242 3.89 0.57 14.19
N ARG A 243 5.20 0.48 14.46
CA ARG A 243 6.11 1.64 14.44
C ARG A 243 6.26 2.19 13.02
N LYS A 244 6.43 1.33 12.01
CA LYS A 244 6.54 1.75 10.61
C LYS A 244 5.28 2.45 10.12
N VAL A 245 4.10 1.89 10.39
CA VAL A 245 2.80 2.53 10.07
C VAL A 245 2.62 3.86 10.80
N SER A 246 3.02 3.94 12.08
CA SER A 246 3.01 5.21 12.82
C SER A 246 3.95 6.25 12.21
N SER A 247 5.07 5.81 11.64
CA SER A 247 6.00 6.69 10.91
C SER A 247 5.35 7.26 9.65
N VAL A 248 4.70 6.42 8.84
CA VAL A 248 3.92 6.85 7.66
C VAL A 248 2.84 7.86 8.07
N GLN A 249 2.08 7.58 9.13
CA GLN A 249 1.04 8.49 9.60
C GLN A 249 1.60 9.86 10.02
N ARG A 250 2.78 9.89 10.65
CA ARG A 250 3.46 11.15 11.00
C ARG A 250 3.91 11.89 9.73
N ALA A 251 4.51 11.19 8.78
CA ALA A 251 4.96 11.78 7.52
C ALA A 251 3.78 12.37 6.71
N LEU A 252 2.64 11.67 6.64
CA LEU A 252 1.43 12.18 6.00
C LEU A 252 0.89 13.46 6.67
N LYS A 253 0.94 13.54 8.00
CA LYS A 253 0.52 14.74 8.76
C LYS A 253 1.47 15.93 8.57
N GLN A 254 2.73 15.70 8.20
CA GLN A 254 3.71 16.77 7.96
C GLN A 254 3.52 17.44 6.60
N VAL A 255 2.82 16.80 5.65
CA VAL A 255 2.50 17.41 4.37
C VAL A 255 1.51 18.55 4.59
N ARG A 256 1.94 19.78 4.24
CA ARG A 256 1.17 21.02 4.46
C ARG A 256 -0.07 21.17 3.56
N SER A 257 -0.33 20.24 2.66
CA SER A 257 -1.50 20.32 1.77
C SER A 257 -2.78 20.11 2.58
N GLU A 258 -3.61 21.14 2.68
CA GLU A 258 -4.91 21.04 3.35
C GLU A 258 -6.04 20.64 2.39
N THR A 259 -5.69 20.33 1.13
CA THR A 259 -6.65 19.99 0.09
C THR A 259 -7.47 18.76 0.48
N GLN A 260 -8.75 18.77 0.12
CA GLN A 260 -9.66 17.66 0.32
C GLN A 260 -9.20 16.43 -0.49
N ASN A 261 -8.62 16.64 -1.67
CA ASN A 261 -7.98 15.59 -2.46
C ASN A 261 -6.89 14.85 -1.67
N TRP A 262 -5.97 15.61 -1.07
CA TRP A 262 -4.89 15.06 -0.25
C TRP A 262 -5.42 14.31 0.96
N LYS A 263 -6.40 14.89 1.67
CA LYS A 263 -7.05 14.24 2.83
C LYS A 263 -7.65 12.89 2.45
N GLN A 264 -8.34 12.82 1.32
CA GLN A 264 -8.98 11.59 0.86
C GLN A 264 -7.96 10.54 0.42
N TYR A 265 -6.94 10.92 -0.35
CA TYR A 265 -5.84 10.02 -0.71
C TYR A 265 -5.13 9.47 0.54
N SER A 266 -4.78 10.36 1.48
CA SER A 266 -4.13 9.99 2.74
C SER A 266 -4.99 9.03 3.55
N GLN A 267 -6.31 9.21 3.54
CA GLN A 267 -7.23 8.31 4.21
C GLN A 267 -7.21 6.91 3.58
N PHE A 268 -7.25 6.79 2.24
CA PHE A 268 -7.12 5.48 1.57
C PHE A 268 -5.80 4.79 1.92
N LEU A 269 -4.69 5.53 1.88
CA LEU A 269 -3.38 4.99 2.22
C LEU A 269 -3.32 4.52 3.68
N LEU A 270 -3.87 5.30 4.61
CA LEU A 270 -3.92 4.93 6.03
C LEU A 270 -4.79 3.69 6.27
N ASP A 271 -5.90 3.55 5.56
CA ASP A 271 -6.77 2.38 5.70
C ASP A 271 -6.10 1.12 5.16
N LEU A 272 -5.37 1.20 4.05
CA LEU A 272 -4.51 0.12 3.56
C LEU A 272 -3.40 -0.24 4.59
N CYS A 273 -2.75 0.76 5.18
CA CYS A 273 -1.73 0.54 6.21
C CYS A 273 -2.31 -0.14 7.46
N LYS A 274 -3.51 0.25 7.91
CA LYS A 274 -4.18 -0.39 9.06
C LYS A 274 -4.50 -1.85 8.78
N GLN A 275 -4.96 -2.16 7.57
CA GLN A 275 -5.21 -3.53 7.17
C GLN A 275 -3.92 -4.37 7.24
N LYS A 276 -2.79 -3.78 6.85
CA LYS A 276 -1.47 -4.42 6.96
C LYS A 276 -0.99 -4.69 8.38
N VAL A 277 -1.34 -3.83 9.35
CA VAL A 277 -1.08 -4.10 10.77
C VAL A 277 -1.78 -5.37 11.26
N ILE A 278 -2.86 -5.80 10.59
CA ILE A 278 -3.61 -7.02 10.91
C ILE A 278 -3.06 -8.22 10.14
N ASP A 279 -2.87 -8.07 8.83
CA ASP A 279 -2.55 -9.19 7.94
C ASP A 279 -1.10 -9.68 8.10
N ASP A 280 -0.13 -8.76 8.20
CA ASP A 280 1.28 -9.12 8.20
C ASP A 280 1.71 -9.89 9.47
N PRO A 281 1.25 -9.53 10.70
CA PRO A 281 1.53 -10.35 11.87
C PRO A 281 0.98 -11.77 11.76
N ASN A 282 -0.17 -11.98 11.12
CA ASN A 282 -0.70 -13.33 10.90
C ASN A 282 0.20 -14.15 9.96
N LEU A 283 0.68 -13.52 8.87
CA LEU A 283 1.63 -14.15 7.96
C LEU A 283 2.93 -14.53 8.68
N PHE A 284 3.48 -13.62 9.50
CA PHE A 284 4.67 -13.87 10.28
C PHE A 284 4.47 -14.96 11.35
N ASN A 285 3.33 -14.97 12.03
CA ASN A 285 2.99 -15.98 13.04
C ASN A 285 3.00 -17.38 12.42
N ASN A 286 2.33 -17.55 11.27
CA ASN A 286 2.32 -18.83 10.55
C ASN A 286 3.74 -19.25 10.13
N PHE A 287 4.55 -18.31 9.64
CA PHE A 287 5.94 -18.58 9.27
C PHE A 287 6.79 -19.03 10.46
N ILE A 288 6.73 -18.31 11.58
CA ILE A 288 7.47 -18.65 12.79
C ILE A 288 6.99 -19.98 13.37
N GLU A 289 5.69 -20.25 13.39
CA GLU A 289 5.16 -21.54 13.86
C GLU A 289 5.73 -22.71 13.06
N GLN A 290 5.79 -22.59 11.72
CA GLN A 290 6.43 -23.60 10.88
C GLN A 290 7.91 -23.79 11.25
N LYS A 291 8.66 -22.70 11.44
CA LYS A 291 10.08 -22.77 11.82
C LYS A 291 10.32 -23.33 13.22
N VAL A 292 9.41 -23.05 14.16
CA VAL A 292 9.43 -23.63 15.49
C VAL A 292 9.23 -25.14 15.43
N THR A 293 8.31 -25.64 14.59
CA THR A 293 8.15 -27.08 14.37
C THR A 293 9.42 -27.74 13.84
N GLU A 294 10.13 -27.10 12.90
CA GLU A 294 11.43 -27.58 12.39
C GLU A 294 12.51 -27.62 13.49
N LEU A 295 12.58 -26.57 14.32
CA LEU A 295 13.55 -26.49 15.43
C LEU A 295 13.24 -27.46 16.57
N CYS A 296 11.96 -27.77 16.81
CA CYS A 296 11.52 -28.74 17.81
C CYS A 296 12.20 -30.11 17.60
N VAL A 297 12.27 -30.58 16.36
CA VAL A 297 12.96 -31.84 16.00
C VAL A 297 14.45 -31.78 16.36
N SER A 298 15.08 -30.62 16.15
CA SER A 298 16.50 -30.41 16.43
C SER A 298 16.79 -30.35 17.95
N ILE A 299 15.86 -29.79 18.73
CA ILE A 299 15.94 -29.78 20.21
C ILE A 299 15.77 -31.19 20.78
N ILE A 300 14.78 -31.95 20.29
CA ILE A 300 14.52 -33.31 20.77
C ILE A 300 15.71 -34.23 20.49
N SER A 301 16.39 -34.04 19.37
CA SER A 301 17.58 -34.82 18.98
C SER A 301 18.89 -34.33 19.63
N ASP A 302 18.85 -33.29 20.47
CA ASP A 302 20.02 -32.65 21.08
C ASP A 302 21.08 -32.18 20.05
N SER A 303 20.63 -31.87 18.83
CA SER A 303 21.49 -31.42 17.73
C SER A 303 21.62 -29.91 17.63
N LEU A 304 20.78 -29.16 18.36
CA LEU A 304 20.67 -27.72 18.25
C LEU A 304 21.48 -26.97 19.32
N ILE A 305 22.43 -26.16 18.88
CA ILE A 305 23.34 -25.42 19.77
C ILE A 305 22.66 -24.17 20.38
N SER A 306 21.80 -23.47 19.62
CA SER A 306 21.11 -22.26 20.12
C SER A 306 19.80 -21.97 19.37
N PRO A 307 18.64 -22.38 19.90
CA PRO A 307 17.33 -22.07 19.31
C PRO A 307 17.11 -20.55 19.15
N SER A 308 17.63 -19.76 20.09
CA SER A 308 17.50 -18.31 20.08
C SER A 308 18.15 -17.64 18.87
N ALA A 309 19.30 -18.16 18.44
CA ALA A 309 20.04 -17.59 17.32
C ALA A 309 19.29 -17.88 16.00
N GLU A 310 18.72 -19.07 15.85
CA GLU A 310 17.94 -19.45 14.68
C GLU A 310 16.63 -18.67 14.58
N ILE A 311 15.86 -18.53 15.67
CA ILE A 311 14.62 -17.72 15.65
C ILE A 311 14.91 -16.25 15.27
N ARG A 312 15.99 -15.66 15.80
CA ARG A 312 16.40 -14.30 15.42
C ARG A 312 16.77 -14.22 13.96
N LYS A 313 17.53 -15.18 13.45
CA LYS A 313 17.90 -15.27 12.04
C LYS A 313 16.66 -15.38 11.14
N TYR A 314 15.71 -16.26 11.48
CA TYR A 314 14.45 -16.38 10.74
C TYR A 314 13.63 -15.08 10.77
N THR A 315 13.55 -14.43 11.93
CA THR A 315 12.86 -13.14 12.06
C THR A 315 13.50 -12.07 11.19
N LYS A 316 14.83 -11.96 11.21
CA LYS A 316 15.58 -11.01 10.39
C LYS A 316 15.37 -11.27 8.89
N ASN A 317 15.55 -12.52 8.46
CA ASN A 317 15.35 -12.90 7.06
C ASN A 317 13.93 -12.59 6.60
N PHE A 318 12.92 -12.88 7.42
CA PHE A 318 11.53 -12.56 7.08
C PHE A 318 11.32 -11.06 6.89
N ILE A 319 11.87 -10.22 7.77
CA ILE A 319 11.77 -8.75 7.66
C ILE A 319 12.49 -8.25 6.40
N GLU A 320 13.65 -8.82 6.07
CA GLU A 320 14.42 -8.47 4.87
C GLU A 320 13.71 -8.90 3.57
N GLU A 321 13.06 -10.06 3.56
CA GLU A 321 12.28 -10.55 2.41
C GLU A 321 10.95 -9.80 2.25
N ASN A 322 10.38 -9.28 3.35
CA ASN A 322 9.09 -8.61 3.39
C ASN A 322 9.21 -7.14 3.82
N THR A 323 10.19 -6.42 3.26
CA THR A 323 10.46 -5.02 3.62
C THR A 323 9.18 -4.17 3.56
N PHE A 324 8.94 -3.38 4.61
CA PHE A 324 7.78 -2.49 4.67
C PHE A 324 7.83 -1.45 3.54
N GLU A 325 9.04 -1.05 3.14
CA GLU A 325 9.38 -0.15 2.04
C GLU A 325 8.72 -0.59 0.72
N ASN A 326 8.89 -1.85 0.31
CA ASN A 326 8.27 -2.35 -0.92
C ASN A 326 6.74 -2.41 -0.81
N GLN A 327 6.23 -2.72 0.38
CA GLN A 327 4.79 -2.80 0.61
C GLN A 327 4.12 -1.42 0.59
N ILE A 328 4.77 -0.39 1.14
CA ILE A 328 4.21 0.96 1.16
C ILE A 328 4.14 1.56 -0.24
N GLU A 329 5.09 1.27 -1.13
CA GLU A 329 5.00 1.67 -2.54
C GLU A 329 3.78 1.04 -3.23
N LEU A 330 3.56 -0.27 -3.03
CA LEU A 330 2.37 -0.93 -3.56
C LEU A 330 1.08 -0.29 -3.00
N MET A 331 1.03 -0.01 -1.70
CA MET A 331 -0.13 0.62 -1.08
C MET A 331 -0.37 2.05 -1.58
N LYS A 332 0.68 2.82 -1.86
CA LYS A 332 0.58 4.16 -2.45
C LYS A 332 -0.06 4.12 -3.83
N HIS A 333 0.33 3.16 -4.67
CA HIS A 333 -0.28 2.95 -5.98
C HIS A 333 -1.75 2.54 -5.85
N GLN A 334 -2.05 1.60 -4.95
CA GLN A 334 -3.42 1.17 -4.68
C GLN A 334 -4.30 2.32 -4.16
N ALA A 335 -3.79 3.15 -3.25
CA ALA A 335 -4.50 4.33 -2.76
C ALA A 335 -4.77 5.35 -3.88
N PHE A 336 -3.83 5.50 -4.81
CA PHE A 336 -3.98 6.39 -5.97
C PHE A 336 -5.03 5.88 -6.96
N ASP A 337 -5.03 4.57 -7.24
CA ASP A 337 -6.06 3.94 -8.06
C ASP A 337 -7.46 4.03 -7.42
N GLN A 338 -7.55 3.87 -6.11
CA GLN A 338 -8.80 4.07 -5.37
C GLN A 338 -9.26 5.53 -5.45
N PHE A 339 -8.34 6.48 -5.31
CA PHE A 339 -8.63 7.90 -5.48
C PHE A 339 -9.21 8.21 -6.86
N ILE A 340 -8.53 7.77 -7.94
CA ILE A 340 -9.01 7.95 -9.31
C ILE A 340 -10.39 7.33 -9.47
N THR A 341 -10.57 6.08 -9.05
CA THR A 341 -11.84 5.36 -9.22
C THR A 341 -13.01 6.06 -8.51
N GLN A 342 -12.77 6.61 -7.31
CA GLN A 342 -13.83 7.25 -6.53
C GLN A 342 -14.16 8.67 -7.00
N ASN A 343 -13.17 9.41 -7.48
CA ASN A 343 -13.30 10.85 -7.73
C ASN A 343 -13.38 11.22 -9.21
N ILE A 344 -12.82 10.37 -10.06
CA ILE A 344 -12.71 10.56 -11.49
C ILE A 344 -13.56 9.50 -12.18
N SER A 345 -14.87 9.53 -11.91
CA SER A 345 -15.80 8.63 -12.56
C SER A 345 -16.79 9.39 -13.44
N PHE A 346 -16.91 8.93 -14.69
CA PHE A 346 -17.85 9.48 -15.68
C PHE A 346 -19.32 9.38 -15.22
N GLN A 347 -19.61 8.48 -14.27
CA GLN A 347 -20.95 8.16 -13.81
C GLN A 347 -21.50 9.11 -12.74
N LYS A 348 -20.64 9.82 -12.00
CA LYS A 348 -21.08 10.71 -10.90
C LYS A 348 -21.56 12.08 -11.36
N SER A 349 -21.08 12.57 -12.50
CA SER A 349 -21.66 13.76 -13.12
C SER A 349 -22.95 13.35 -13.83
N LYS A 350 -24.11 13.94 -13.51
CA LYS A 350 -25.30 13.91 -14.37
C LYS A 350 -25.05 14.88 -15.51
N PRO A 351 -24.52 14.47 -16.67
CA PRO A 351 -24.08 15.44 -17.62
C PRO A 351 -25.19 15.66 -18.65
N HIS A 352 -25.51 16.91 -18.96
CA HIS A 352 -26.45 17.23 -20.03
C HIS A 352 -25.96 16.80 -21.43
N LYS A 353 -24.70 16.33 -21.56
CA LYS A 353 -24.09 15.84 -22.80
C LYS A 353 -23.13 14.68 -22.48
N VAL A 354 -23.03 13.66 -23.31
CA VAL A 354 -22.05 12.56 -23.09
C VAL A 354 -20.68 13.03 -23.60
N PRO A 355 -19.55 12.77 -22.90
CA PRO A 355 -18.21 13.01 -23.47
C PRO A 355 -18.03 12.29 -24.80
N THR A 356 -17.28 12.89 -25.71
CA THR A 356 -16.90 12.24 -26.97
C THR A 356 -15.93 11.08 -26.71
N MET A 357 -15.82 10.16 -27.66
CA MET A 357 -14.90 9.03 -27.53
C MET A 357 -13.45 9.53 -27.51
N GLU A 358 -13.15 10.53 -28.34
CA GLU A 358 -11.85 11.17 -28.50
C GLU A 358 -11.41 11.89 -27.22
N SER A 359 -12.31 12.65 -26.58
CA SER A 359 -12.02 13.29 -25.30
C SER A 359 -11.80 12.25 -24.18
N THR A 360 -12.56 11.16 -24.19
CA THR A 360 -12.40 10.09 -23.20
C THR A 360 -11.06 9.36 -23.39
N GLU A 361 -10.67 9.09 -24.64
CA GLU A 361 -9.37 8.49 -24.97
C GLU A 361 -8.22 9.42 -24.54
N THR A 362 -8.31 10.70 -24.87
CA THR A 362 -7.33 11.73 -24.49
C THR A 362 -7.20 11.83 -22.96
N PHE A 363 -8.31 11.77 -22.24
CA PHE A 363 -8.30 11.75 -20.79
C PHE A 363 -7.63 10.51 -20.22
N ASN A 364 -7.99 9.32 -20.72
CA ASN A 364 -7.39 8.07 -20.25
C ASN A 364 -5.89 7.99 -20.54
N LYS A 365 -5.43 8.50 -21.70
CA LYS A 365 -3.99 8.60 -22.01
C LYS A 365 -3.23 9.42 -20.96
N PHE A 366 -3.79 10.54 -20.53
CA PHE A 366 -3.21 11.35 -19.47
C PHE A 366 -3.21 10.61 -18.12
N ILE A 367 -4.29 9.93 -17.77
CA ILE A 367 -4.35 9.12 -16.53
C ILE A 367 -3.25 8.06 -16.52
N GLU A 368 -3.09 7.31 -17.61
CA GLU A 368 -2.05 6.29 -17.72
C GLU A 368 -0.65 6.90 -17.70
N LYS A 369 -0.43 8.07 -18.33
CA LYS A 369 0.83 8.82 -18.23
C LYS A 369 1.16 9.15 -16.77
N ILE A 370 0.21 9.70 -16.03
CA ILE A 370 0.37 10.06 -14.61
C ILE A 370 0.61 8.82 -13.74
N LYS A 371 -0.14 7.73 -13.95
CA LYS A 371 0.08 6.47 -13.22
C LYS A 371 1.46 5.89 -13.48
N ASN A 372 1.90 5.87 -14.74
CA ASN A 372 3.22 5.36 -15.10
C ASN A 372 4.33 6.21 -14.48
N SER A 373 4.22 7.54 -14.55
CA SER A 373 5.13 8.48 -13.89
C SER A 373 5.19 8.20 -12.38
N PHE A 374 4.04 8.09 -11.72
CA PHE A 374 3.96 7.81 -10.29
C PHE A 374 4.61 6.48 -9.88
N GLN A 375 4.47 5.46 -10.71
CA GLN A 375 5.02 4.12 -10.44
C GLN A 375 6.50 3.97 -10.76
N THR A 376 7.03 4.73 -11.72
CA THR A 376 8.37 4.52 -12.27
C THR A 376 9.39 5.57 -11.84
N GLU A 377 8.95 6.78 -11.52
CA GLU A 377 9.87 7.86 -11.15
C GLU A 377 10.34 7.74 -9.69
N GLN A 378 11.66 7.75 -9.52
CA GLN A 378 12.31 7.62 -8.21
C GLN A 378 11.94 8.73 -7.22
N ILE A 379 11.52 9.91 -7.71
CA ILE A 379 11.11 11.02 -6.86
C ILE A 379 9.90 10.68 -5.97
N TYR A 380 9.07 9.73 -6.42
CA TYR A 380 7.94 9.27 -5.65
C TYR A 380 8.28 8.14 -4.70
N VAL A 381 9.41 7.45 -4.85
CA VAL A 381 9.75 6.26 -4.06
C VAL A 381 10.11 6.63 -2.62
N GLY A 382 9.51 5.94 -1.66
CA GLY A 382 9.70 6.12 -0.22
C GLY A 382 8.47 6.71 0.48
N TYR A 383 8.60 6.89 1.80
CA TYR A 383 7.50 7.28 2.70
C TYR A 383 7.84 8.43 3.65
N GLU A 384 8.84 9.23 3.30
CA GLU A 384 9.12 10.50 3.96
C GLU A 384 8.12 11.58 3.53
N ALA A 385 8.00 12.63 4.34
CA ALA A 385 7.09 13.74 4.06
C ALA A 385 7.37 14.41 2.70
N LYS A 386 8.63 14.48 2.25
CA LYS A 386 9.02 15.05 0.96
C LYS A 386 8.44 14.27 -0.23
N HIS A 387 8.41 12.94 -0.15
CA HIS A 387 7.83 12.10 -1.20
C HIS A 387 6.31 12.29 -1.24
N PHE A 388 5.69 12.34 -0.07
CA PHE A 388 4.25 12.57 0.04
C PHE A 388 3.80 13.96 -0.42
N SER A 389 4.61 15.01 -0.24
CA SER A 389 4.29 16.33 -0.79
C SER A 389 4.22 16.35 -2.32
N LEU A 390 5.07 15.55 -3.00
CA LEU A 390 5.02 15.43 -4.46
C LEU A 390 3.72 14.77 -4.94
N ILE A 391 3.17 13.83 -4.16
CA ILE A 391 1.87 13.20 -4.47
C ILE A 391 0.73 14.21 -4.35
N ALA A 392 0.77 15.12 -3.37
CA ALA A 392 -0.24 16.17 -3.27
C ALA A 392 -0.27 17.05 -4.54
N HIS A 393 0.90 17.41 -5.08
CA HIS A 393 1.00 18.13 -6.36
C HIS A 393 0.51 17.30 -7.55
N LEU A 394 0.78 16.00 -7.55
CA LEU A 394 0.28 15.08 -8.58
C LEU A 394 -1.25 15.01 -8.60
N LEU A 395 -1.88 14.93 -7.41
CA LEU A 395 -3.34 14.94 -7.25
C LEU A 395 -3.95 16.25 -7.75
N GLU A 396 -3.31 17.39 -7.50
CA GLU A 396 -3.73 18.69 -8.00
C GLU A 396 -3.72 18.73 -9.54
N ARG A 397 -2.60 18.33 -10.16
CA ARG A 397 -2.45 18.24 -11.63
C ARG A 397 -3.54 17.36 -12.26
N LEU A 398 -3.76 16.20 -11.64
CA LEU A 398 -4.78 15.25 -12.04
C LEU A 398 -6.19 15.88 -12.02
N MET A 399 -6.52 16.62 -10.97
CA MET A 399 -7.82 17.25 -10.82
C MET A 399 -8.02 18.43 -11.78
N ILE A 400 -6.99 19.24 -12.02
CA ILE A 400 -7.03 20.30 -13.04
C ILE A 400 -7.32 19.70 -14.42
N TYR A 401 -6.63 18.61 -14.79
CA TYR A 401 -6.84 17.95 -16.08
C TYR A 401 -8.25 17.34 -16.18
N TYR A 402 -8.74 16.74 -15.09
CA TYR A 402 -10.10 16.22 -15.02
C TYR A 402 -11.16 17.33 -15.16
N SER A 403 -10.96 18.49 -14.54
CA SER A 403 -11.82 19.64 -14.77
C SER A 403 -11.82 20.06 -16.23
N CYS A 404 -10.64 20.15 -16.86
CA CYS A 404 -10.50 20.45 -18.29
C CYS A 404 -11.33 19.49 -19.16
N PHE A 405 -11.28 18.20 -18.84
CA PHE A 405 -12.09 17.16 -19.50
C PHE A 405 -13.60 17.40 -19.30
N ILE A 406 -14.04 17.79 -18.09
CA ILE A 406 -15.45 18.09 -17.80
C ILE A 406 -15.97 19.34 -18.54
N VAL A 407 -15.14 20.37 -18.76
CA VAL A 407 -15.57 21.59 -19.47
C VAL A 407 -15.92 21.29 -20.94
N ARG A 408 -15.30 20.27 -21.56
CA ARG A 408 -15.61 19.77 -22.92
C ARG A 408 -15.52 20.82 -24.03
N LEU A 409 -14.48 21.63 -23.98
CA LEU A 409 -14.18 22.54 -25.09
C LEU A 409 -13.44 21.78 -26.20
N PRO A 410 -13.65 22.15 -27.49
CA PRO A 410 -13.05 21.44 -28.62
C PRO A 410 -11.54 21.24 -28.53
N LEU A 411 -10.81 22.18 -27.92
CA LEU A 411 -9.36 22.08 -27.75
C LEU A 411 -8.91 20.88 -26.89
N PHE A 412 -9.80 20.31 -26.08
CA PHE A 412 -9.45 19.16 -25.23
C PHE A 412 -9.18 17.90 -26.07
N GLU A 413 -9.91 17.69 -27.16
CA GLU A 413 -9.78 16.47 -27.99
C GLU A 413 -8.41 16.39 -28.69
N SER A 414 -7.84 17.54 -29.02
CA SER A 414 -6.50 17.66 -29.60
C SER A 414 -5.42 18.05 -28.58
N SER A 415 -5.70 17.99 -27.27
CA SER A 415 -4.76 18.47 -26.25
C SER A 415 -3.46 17.67 -26.25
N THR A 416 -3.50 16.36 -26.47
CA THR A 416 -2.30 15.52 -26.47
C THR A 416 -1.31 15.97 -27.55
N GLU A 417 -1.77 16.08 -28.80
CA GLU A 417 -0.93 16.54 -29.91
C GLU A 417 -0.45 17.98 -29.67
N LEU A 418 -1.33 18.84 -29.17
CA LEU A 418 -0.98 20.23 -28.89
C LEU A 418 0.12 20.36 -27.83
N LEU A 419 0.00 19.62 -26.73
CA LEU A 419 0.97 19.63 -25.63
C LEU A 419 2.31 19.05 -26.09
N ASP A 420 2.30 17.99 -26.90
CA ASP A 420 3.51 17.44 -27.54
C ASP A 420 4.20 18.48 -28.44
N GLN A 421 3.43 19.28 -29.18
CA GLN A 421 3.99 20.36 -30.00
C GLN A 421 4.55 21.49 -29.14
N ILE A 422 3.93 21.82 -28.01
CA ILE A 422 4.44 22.84 -27.08
C ILE A 422 5.76 22.37 -26.45
N GLU A 423 5.85 21.11 -26.03
CA GLU A 423 7.08 20.56 -25.43
C GLU A 423 8.27 20.58 -26.41
N LYS A 424 8.02 20.32 -27.70
CA LYS A 424 9.05 20.26 -28.74
C LYS A 424 9.49 21.62 -29.27
N ASN A 425 8.71 22.67 -29.07
CA ASN A 425 8.92 23.97 -29.71
C ASN A 425 8.95 25.10 -28.70
N ASN A 426 10.03 25.89 -28.72
CA ASN A 426 10.13 27.11 -27.90
C ASN A 426 9.08 28.17 -28.27
N VAL A 427 8.65 28.20 -29.54
CA VAL A 427 7.65 29.12 -30.07
C VAL A 427 6.69 28.35 -30.97
N LEU A 428 5.40 28.39 -30.63
CA LEU A 428 4.34 27.73 -31.38
C LEU A 428 3.22 28.73 -31.70
N THR A 429 2.75 28.73 -32.95
CA THR A 429 1.56 29.50 -33.35
C THR A 429 0.36 28.59 -33.42
N ILE A 430 -0.68 28.88 -32.63
CA ILE A 430 -1.90 28.07 -32.54
C ILE A 430 -3.07 28.86 -33.13
N ALA A 431 -3.64 28.37 -34.22
CA ALA A 431 -4.81 28.96 -34.87
C ALA A 431 -6.04 28.08 -34.65
N THR A 432 -7.06 28.60 -33.96
CA THR A 432 -8.36 27.94 -33.79
C THR A 432 -9.49 28.98 -33.74
N TRP A 433 -10.74 28.56 -33.88
CA TRP A 433 -11.90 29.45 -33.77
C TRP A 433 -12.15 29.97 -32.34
N THR A 434 -12.87 31.07 -32.22
CA THR A 434 -13.29 31.63 -30.92
C THR A 434 -14.22 30.67 -30.20
N GLY A 435 -14.05 30.49 -28.88
CA GLY A 435 -14.81 29.53 -28.10
C GLY A 435 -14.24 28.11 -28.09
N SER A 436 -13.13 27.85 -28.79
CA SER A 436 -12.46 26.54 -28.73
C SER A 436 -11.83 26.24 -27.37
N GLY A 437 -11.63 27.25 -26.52
CA GLY A 437 -10.96 27.12 -25.21
C GLY A 437 -9.51 27.58 -25.14
N LYS A 438 -8.99 28.30 -26.15
CA LYS A 438 -7.59 28.79 -26.15
C LYS A 438 -7.18 29.53 -24.87
N SER A 439 -7.97 30.51 -24.45
CA SER A 439 -7.58 31.36 -23.31
C SER A 439 -8.02 30.80 -21.95
N THR A 440 -8.92 29.80 -21.92
CA THR A 440 -9.47 29.25 -20.67
C THR A 440 -8.94 27.85 -20.36
N LEU A 441 -8.81 26.99 -21.37
CA LEU A 441 -8.44 25.59 -21.22
C LEU A 441 -6.94 25.36 -21.35
N LEU A 442 -6.30 25.94 -22.37
CA LEU A 442 -4.87 25.72 -22.64
C LEU A 442 -3.98 26.08 -21.45
N PRO A 443 -4.17 27.22 -20.76
CA PRO A 443 -3.34 27.54 -19.60
C PRO A 443 -3.49 26.52 -18.47
N ALA A 444 -4.72 26.03 -18.23
CA ALA A 444 -4.98 25.00 -17.22
C ALA A 444 -4.36 23.65 -17.59
N LEU A 445 -4.44 23.25 -18.86
CA LEU A 445 -3.77 22.05 -19.38
C LEU A 445 -2.24 22.13 -19.20
N LEU A 446 -1.64 23.29 -19.42
CA LEU A 446 -0.21 23.48 -19.16
C LEU A 446 0.14 23.33 -17.68
N ILE A 447 -0.66 23.90 -16.76
CA ILE A 447 -0.45 23.65 -15.33
C ILE A 447 -0.59 22.15 -14.99
N ALA A 448 -1.56 21.45 -15.58
CA ALA A 448 -1.73 20.01 -15.38
C ALA A 448 -0.55 19.18 -15.94
N GLU A 449 0.08 19.62 -17.03
CA GLU A 449 1.32 19.01 -17.55
C GLU A 449 2.53 19.25 -16.65
N GLY A 450 2.43 20.13 -15.65
CA GLY A 450 3.48 20.38 -14.66
C GLY A 450 4.24 21.69 -14.86
N TYR A 451 3.73 22.61 -15.69
CA TYR A 451 4.28 23.97 -15.73
C TYR A 451 3.91 24.71 -14.43
N ASP A 452 4.90 25.30 -13.78
CA ASP A 452 4.69 25.98 -12.49
C ASP A 452 3.85 27.25 -12.63
N LYS A 453 4.07 28.01 -13.71
CA LYS A 453 3.39 29.27 -13.98
C LYS A 453 3.17 29.50 -15.47
N VAL A 454 1.97 29.99 -15.81
CA VAL A 454 1.57 30.34 -17.18
C VAL A 454 1.10 31.79 -17.20
N ILE A 455 1.70 32.59 -18.07
CA ILE A 455 1.34 34.00 -18.27
C ILE A 455 0.60 34.15 -19.59
N VAL A 456 -0.57 34.78 -19.57
CA VAL A 456 -1.45 34.91 -20.73
C VAL A 456 -1.79 36.37 -20.99
N THR A 457 -1.04 37.02 -21.89
CA THR A 457 -1.30 38.43 -22.22
C THR A 457 -2.61 38.59 -23.01
N GLN A 458 -3.45 39.54 -22.61
CA GLN A 458 -4.63 39.95 -23.38
C GLN A 458 -4.50 41.39 -23.88
N PRO A 459 -4.99 41.70 -25.09
CA PRO A 459 -4.97 43.07 -25.61
C PRO A 459 -5.95 44.02 -24.89
N ARG A 460 -6.91 43.50 -24.12
CA ARG A 460 -7.97 44.27 -23.46
C ARG A 460 -8.01 43.98 -21.96
N ARG A 461 -7.95 45.02 -21.13
CA ARG A 461 -7.98 44.93 -19.65
C ARG A 461 -9.20 44.18 -19.12
N LEU A 462 -10.39 44.47 -19.66
CA LEU A 462 -11.65 43.83 -19.24
C LEU A 462 -11.60 42.30 -19.43
N LEU A 463 -10.87 41.85 -20.45
CA LEU A 463 -10.80 40.43 -20.80
C LEU A 463 -9.93 39.63 -19.81
N CYS A 464 -8.88 40.23 -19.24
CA CYS A 464 -8.05 39.57 -18.21
C CYS A 464 -8.90 39.12 -17.02
N ASN A 465 -9.70 40.04 -16.46
CA ASN A 465 -10.58 39.74 -15.31
C ASN A 465 -11.63 38.68 -15.67
N LEU A 466 -12.37 38.87 -16.78
CA LEU A 466 -13.45 37.96 -17.16
C LEU A 466 -12.96 36.53 -17.43
N ILE A 467 -11.80 36.38 -18.09
CA ILE A 467 -11.22 35.07 -18.36
C ILE A 467 -10.69 34.44 -17.07
N SER A 468 -9.95 35.19 -16.24
CA SER A 468 -9.46 34.69 -14.95
C SER A 468 -10.61 34.17 -14.08
N ARG A 469 -11.69 34.95 -13.96
CA ARG A 469 -12.90 34.54 -13.23
C ARG A 469 -13.50 33.27 -13.84
N ARG A 470 -13.63 33.20 -15.17
CA ARG A 470 -14.17 32.02 -15.86
C ARG A 470 -13.33 30.77 -15.63
N VAL A 471 -12.00 30.89 -15.60
CA VAL A 471 -11.09 29.77 -15.30
C VAL A 471 -11.35 29.26 -13.88
N ASN A 472 -11.39 30.15 -12.89
CA ASN A 472 -11.67 29.76 -11.50
C ASN A 472 -13.08 29.17 -11.29
N GLU A 473 -14.07 29.60 -12.07
CA GLU A 473 -15.43 29.03 -12.03
C GLU A 473 -15.53 27.64 -12.65
N THR A 474 -14.63 27.29 -13.58
CA THR A 474 -14.75 26.06 -14.40
C THR A 474 -13.69 25.02 -14.11
N ILE A 475 -12.53 25.42 -13.57
CA ILE A 475 -11.39 24.56 -13.29
C ILE A 475 -11.18 24.49 -11.78
N THR A 476 -11.43 23.32 -11.20
CA THR A 476 -11.30 23.06 -9.76
C THR A 476 -9.97 22.36 -9.47
N THR A 477 -9.16 22.93 -8.59
CA THR A 477 -7.91 22.32 -8.11
C THR A 477 -8.14 21.34 -6.96
N ASP A 478 -9.23 21.53 -6.23
CA ASP A 478 -9.64 20.71 -5.08
C ASP A 478 -11.15 20.45 -5.06
N MET A 479 -11.57 19.44 -4.30
CA MET A 479 -12.99 19.19 -4.04
C MET A 479 -13.62 20.22 -3.09
N ASN A 480 -12.80 20.99 -2.39
CA ASN A 480 -13.27 22.11 -1.59
C ASN A 480 -13.56 23.32 -2.49
N PRO A 481 -14.80 23.85 -2.53
CA PRO A 481 -15.13 25.04 -3.32
C PRO A 481 -14.38 26.30 -2.85
N ASP A 482 -13.92 26.34 -1.60
CA ASP A 482 -13.17 27.47 -1.03
C ASP A 482 -11.65 27.33 -1.23
N SER A 483 -11.22 26.45 -2.14
CA SER A 483 -9.80 26.24 -2.45
C SER A 483 -9.14 27.45 -3.11
N GLU A 484 -7.81 27.48 -3.07
CA GLU A 484 -7.03 28.54 -3.70
C GLU A 484 -7.35 28.65 -5.19
N LYS A 485 -7.64 29.88 -5.63
CA LYS A 485 -7.96 30.19 -7.02
C LYS A 485 -6.75 29.88 -7.92
N LEU A 486 -6.97 29.06 -8.94
CA LEU A 486 -5.95 28.68 -9.92
C LEU A 486 -5.42 29.87 -10.73
N ALA A 487 -6.30 30.83 -11.03
CA ALA A 487 -6.02 31.98 -11.88
C ALA A 487 -6.14 33.31 -11.15
N GLY A 488 -5.29 34.24 -11.56
CA GLY A 488 -5.32 35.66 -11.19
C GLY A 488 -5.17 36.54 -12.43
N TRP A 489 -5.27 37.85 -12.24
CA TRP A 489 -5.09 38.82 -13.32
C TRP A 489 -4.37 40.06 -12.82
N ALA A 490 -3.60 40.70 -13.71
CA ALA A 490 -2.90 41.94 -13.44
C ALA A 490 -2.99 42.90 -14.63
N VAL A 491 -3.48 44.11 -14.39
CA VAL A 491 -3.50 45.20 -15.37
C VAL A 491 -2.96 46.48 -14.75
N SER A 492 -2.71 47.51 -15.55
CA SER A 492 -2.24 48.79 -15.02
C SER A 492 -3.25 49.37 -14.00
N GLY A 493 -2.78 49.47 -12.75
CA GLY A 493 -3.49 50.03 -11.60
C GLY A 493 -4.37 49.05 -10.80
N ALA A 494 -4.45 47.77 -11.17
CA ALA A 494 -5.26 46.79 -10.45
C ALA A 494 -4.78 45.35 -10.69
N GLU A 495 -4.87 44.51 -9.66
CA GLU A 495 -4.55 43.09 -9.74
C GLU A 495 -5.42 42.28 -8.77
N GLU A 496 -5.59 41.00 -9.06
CA GLU A 496 -6.21 40.01 -8.17
C GLU A 496 -5.41 38.72 -8.26
N ASN A 497 -4.93 38.23 -7.12
CA ASN A 497 -4.11 37.02 -7.02
C ASN A 497 -2.90 36.99 -8.00
N PRO A 498 -1.96 37.96 -7.94
CA PRO A 498 -0.83 38.04 -8.88
C PRO A 498 0.15 36.85 -8.80
N HIS A 499 0.09 36.11 -7.70
CA HIS A 499 0.90 34.92 -7.45
C HIS A 499 0.27 33.62 -7.98
N ALA A 500 -0.94 33.68 -8.53
CA ALA A 500 -1.60 32.55 -9.14
C ALA A 500 -0.72 31.82 -10.17
N LYS A 501 -0.95 30.51 -10.30
CA LYS A 501 -0.29 29.67 -11.29
C LYS A 501 -0.62 30.11 -12.72
N ILE A 502 -1.83 30.60 -12.95
CA ILE A 502 -2.22 31.22 -14.23
C ILE A 502 -2.40 32.72 -13.99
N LEU A 503 -1.66 33.55 -14.73
CA LEU A 503 -1.75 35.01 -14.62
C LEU A 503 -2.15 35.63 -15.97
N PHE A 504 -3.27 36.35 -15.97
CA PHE A 504 -3.82 37.05 -17.15
C PHE A 504 -3.51 38.54 -17.19
#